data_AF-A0A024UM41-F1
#
_entry.id   AF-A0A024UM41-F1
#
_cell.length_a   1.000
_cell.length_b   1.000
_cell.length_c   1.000
_cell.angle_alpha   90.00
_cell.angle_beta   90.00
_cell.angle_gamma   90.00
#
_symmetry.space_group_name_H-M   'P 1'
#
loop_
_entity.id
_entity.type
_entity.pdbx_description
1 polymer ?
#
loop_
_entity_poly.entity_id
_entity_poly.type
_entity_poly.pdbx_seq_one_letter_code
_entity_poly.pdbx_strand_id
1 'polypeptide(L)'
;MEQVQAYADKIKAELNKVPLLVEAEKQTGMDKLYLAAGGSVVLLLVVLLGFGAGLLCNLVGFVYPAYESFKAIESDSSHDDTQWLTYWVVYSMFQIVEVFVDFLLYFIPFYYAFKLGFLVWLFLPSTQGATFLFTHFLQPFLKRHESTIDGAIDNIKNNSGKVVGDLSGLAADVTKDVTSAVLQKVADNQLKTPSSPKKTA
;
A
#
# COMPACT_ATOMS: atom_id res chain seq x y z
N MET A 1 26.50 11.33 35.39
CA MET A 1 27.55 10.73 34.55
C MET A 1 27.45 9.20 34.55
N GLU A 2 27.27 8.54 35.71
CA GLU A 2 27.10 7.07 35.81
C GLU A 2 25.92 6.51 35.02
N GLN A 3 24.74 7.13 35.08
CA GLN A 3 23.58 6.63 34.32
C GLN A 3 23.85 6.64 32.81
N VAL A 4 24.50 7.69 32.29
CA VAL A 4 24.84 7.82 30.86
C VAL A 4 25.80 6.73 30.42
N GLN A 5 26.78 6.37 31.25
CA GLN A 5 27.68 5.25 30.97
C GLN A 5 26.94 3.90 31.02
N ALA A 6 26.06 3.69 32.00
CA ALA A 6 25.25 2.48 32.08
C ALA A 6 24.34 2.29 30.85
N TYR A 7 23.74 3.36 30.32
CA TYR A 7 22.99 3.32 29.07
C TYR A 7 23.90 3.07 27.85
N ALA A 8 25.07 3.72 27.80
CA ALA A 8 26.03 3.51 26.72
C ALA A 8 26.53 2.05 26.68
N ASP A 9 26.79 1.44 27.82
CA ASP A 9 27.24 0.05 27.91
C ASP A 9 26.12 -0.94 27.53
N LYS A 10 24.88 -0.65 27.94
CA LYS A 10 23.70 -1.44 27.55
C LYS A 10 23.48 -1.39 26.03
N ILE A 11 23.62 -0.21 25.42
CA ILE A 11 23.51 -0.01 23.98
C ILE A 11 24.67 -0.73 23.26
N LYS A 12 25.91 -0.59 23.74
CA LYS A 12 27.07 -1.32 23.19
C LYS A 12 26.87 -2.85 23.22
N ALA A 13 26.27 -3.39 24.28
CA ALA A 13 25.95 -4.80 24.39
C ALA A 13 24.91 -5.27 23.36
N GLU A 14 23.90 -4.45 23.07
CA GLU A 14 22.91 -4.71 22.00
C GLU A 14 23.53 -4.58 20.60
N LEU A 15 24.40 -3.58 20.38
CA LEU A 15 25.09 -3.41 19.10
C LEU A 15 26.01 -4.58 18.75
N ASN A 16 26.62 -5.23 19.75
CA ASN A 16 27.46 -6.42 19.53
C ASN A 16 26.69 -7.62 18.96
N LYS A 17 25.37 -7.64 19.07
CA LYS A 17 24.52 -8.68 18.47
C LYS A 17 24.35 -8.50 16.96
N VAL A 18 24.72 -7.34 16.42
CA VAL A 18 24.63 -7.03 14.98
C VAL A 18 25.99 -7.29 14.33
N PRO A 19 26.20 -8.42 13.64
CA PRO A 19 27.50 -8.77 13.06
C PRO A 19 28.00 -7.74 12.03
N LEU A 20 27.07 -7.00 11.41
CA LEU A 20 27.36 -5.95 10.44
C LEU A 20 28.04 -4.72 11.06
N LEU A 21 27.75 -4.40 12.33
CA LEU A 21 28.39 -3.29 13.05
C LEU A 21 29.77 -3.67 13.59
N VAL A 22 29.96 -4.93 13.97
CA VAL A 22 31.25 -5.46 14.44
C VAL A 22 32.25 -5.56 13.28
N GLU A 23 31.80 -5.96 12.09
CA GLU A 23 32.64 -5.96 10.89
C GLU A 23 32.99 -4.53 10.45
N ALA A 24 32.05 -3.59 10.54
CA ALA A 24 32.29 -2.17 10.25
C ALA A 24 33.25 -1.52 11.26
N GLU A 25 33.17 -1.85 12.56
CA GLU A 25 34.11 -1.42 13.60
C GLU A 25 35.53 -1.91 13.29
N LYS A 26 35.66 -3.17 12.86
CA LYS A 26 36.95 -3.78 12.52
C LYS A 26 37.62 -3.14 11.30
N GLN A 27 36.83 -2.67 10.33
CA GLN A 27 37.35 -2.03 9.11
C GLN A 27 37.62 -0.53 9.28
N THR A 28 36.83 0.17 10.12
CA THR A 28 36.92 1.64 10.27
C THR A 28 37.73 2.08 11.50
N GLY A 29 37.94 1.18 12.48
CA GLY A 29 38.67 1.48 13.72
C GLY A 29 37.94 2.46 14.66
N MET A 30 36.68 2.80 14.37
CA MET A 30 35.86 3.71 15.16
C MET A 30 34.96 2.94 16.13
N ASP A 31 34.72 3.53 17.30
CA ASP A 31 33.82 2.98 18.32
C ASP A 31 32.42 2.75 17.73
N LYS A 32 31.90 1.53 17.85
CA LYS A 32 30.57 1.10 17.36
C LYS A 32 29.41 2.03 17.76
N LEU A 33 29.52 2.69 18.91
CA LEU A 33 28.55 3.69 19.37
C LEU A 33 28.52 4.92 18.44
N TYR A 34 29.67 5.43 18.01
CA TYR A 34 29.77 6.56 17.09
C TYR A 34 29.33 6.20 15.68
N LEU A 35 29.62 4.98 15.22
CA LEU A 35 29.13 4.49 13.94
C LEU A 35 27.59 4.40 13.91
N ALA A 36 26.97 3.85 14.95
CA ALA A 36 25.52 3.76 15.04
C ALA A 36 24.86 5.14 15.25
N ALA A 37 25.45 6.00 16.07
CA ALA A 37 24.97 7.37 16.25
C ALA A 37 25.09 8.18 14.96
N GLY A 38 26.24 8.11 14.28
CA GLY A 38 26.47 8.77 12.99
C GLY A 38 25.53 8.25 11.90
N GLY A 39 25.37 6.93 11.80
CA GLY A 39 24.41 6.30 10.89
C GLY A 39 22.96 6.73 11.18
N SER A 40 22.57 6.79 12.46
CA SER A 40 21.25 7.28 12.86
C SER A 40 21.03 8.75 12.51
N VAL A 41 22.05 9.60 12.69
CA VAL A 41 22.00 11.03 12.34
C VAL A 41 21.95 11.22 10.82
N VAL A 42 22.73 10.45 10.06
CA VAL A 42 22.70 10.46 8.59
C VAL A 42 21.34 9.97 8.08
N LEU A 43 20.79 8.92 8.68
CA LEU A 43 19.46 8.40 8.33
C LEU A 43 18.38 9.44 8.65
N LEU A 44 18.45 10.09 9.81
CA LEU A 44 17.60 11.23 10.17
C LEU A 44 17.73 12.40 9.19
N LEU A 45 18.95 12.72 8.74
CA LEU A 45 19.20 13.76 7.75
C LEU A 45 18.65 13.40 6.37
N VAL A 46 18.86 12.17 5.90
CA VAL A 46 18.30 11.66 4.63
C VAL A 46 16.77 11.72 4.66
N VAL A 47 16.18 11.35 5.79
CA VAL A 47 14.76 11.47 6.07
C VAL A 47 14.28 12.93 6.09
N LEU A 48 15.02 13.83 6.76
CA LEU A 48 14.73 15.26 6.83
C LEU A 48 14.84 15.96 5.47
N LEU A 49 15.76 15.50 4.62
CA LEU A 49 15.96 15.98 3.25
C LEU A 49 14.94 15.37 2.27
N GLY A 50 14.07 14.46 2.73
CA GLY A 50 12.98 13.86 1.95
C GLY A 50 13.42 12.80 0.94
N PHE A 51 14.71 12.49 0.83
CA PHE A 51 15.21 11.51 -0.14
C PHE A 51 14.95 10.09 0.36
N GLY A 52 13.96 9.39 -0.22
CA GLY A 52 13.63 8.01 0.15
C GLY A 52 12.90 7.84 1.50
N ALA A 53 12.59 8.94 2.19
CA ALA A 53 11.88 8.93 3.48
C ALA A 53 10.53 8.21 3.41
N GLY A 54 9.75 8.45 2.34
CA GLY A 54 8.46 7.78 2.14
C GLY A 54 8.58 6.26 1.93
N LEU A 55 9.66 5.81 1.29
CA LEU A 55 9.91 4.38 1.05
C LEU A 55 10.35 3.68 2.34
N LEU A 56 11.21 4.33 3.13
CA LEU A 56 11.61 3.83 4.46
C LEU A 56 10.44 3.79 5.44
N CYS A 57 9.61 4.83 5.47
CA CYS A 57 8.42 4.85 6.33
C CYS A 57 7.44 3.73 5.95
N ASN A 58 7.17 3.54 4.66
CA ASN A 58 6.33 2.44 4.19
C ASN A 58 6.95 1.08 4.50
N LEU A 59 8.25 0.88 4.29
CA LEU A 59 8.91 -0.39 4.60
C LEU A 59 8.87 -0.71 6.09
N VAL A 60 9.15 0.25 6.96
CA VAL A 60 9.10 0.03 8.41
C VAL A 60 7.65 -0.17 8.88
N GLY A 61 6.71 0.61 8.33
CA GLY A 61 5.27 0.49 8.60
C GLY A 61 4.66 -0.82 8.09
N PHE A 62 5.28 -1.48 7.13
CA PHE A 62 4.78 -2.74 6.59
C PHE A 62 5.51 -3.96 7.16
N VAL A 63 6.84 -3.94 7.18
CA VAL A 63 7.68 -5.12 7.48
C VAL A 63 7.64 -5.48 8.96
N TYR A 64 7.72 -4.50 9.87
CA TYR A 64 7.71 -4.77 11.30
C TYR A 64 6.35 -5.31 11.78
N PRO A 65 5.21 -4.68 11.46
CA PRO A 65 3.90 -5.20 11.82
C PRO A 65 3.56 -6.51 11.08
N ALA A 66 4.04 -6.72 9.85
CA ALA A 66 3.84 -7.99 9.15
C ALA A 66 4.57 -9.15 9.84
N TYR A 67 5.79 -8.91 10.34
CA TYR A 67 6.54 -9.93 11.08
C TYR A 67 5.86 -10.28 12.41
N GLU A 68 5.42 -9.28 13.16
CA GLU A 68 4.69 -9.52 14.40
C GLU A 68 3.30 -10.12 14.14
N SER A 69 2.61 -9.75 13.06
CA SER A 69 1.35 -10.39 12.64
C SER A 69 1.56 -11.86 12.30
N PHE A 70 2.65 -12.22 11.60
CA PHE A 70 3.01 -13.61 11.33
C PHE A 70 3.20 -14.39 12.62
N LYS A 71 3.89 -13.78 13.60
CA LYS A 71 4.15 -14.39 14.90
C LYS A 71 2.88 -14.52 15.76
N ALA A 72 1.97 -13.56 15.66
CA ALA A 72 0.66 -13.60 16.30
C ALA A 72 -0.22 -14.72 15.73
N ILE A 73 -0.24 -14.89 14.40
CA ILE A 73 -0.98 -15.97 13.72
C ILE A 73 -0.45 -17.36 14.11
N GLU A 74 0.85 -17.47 14.40
CA GLU A 74 1.47 -18.73 14.85
C GLU A 74 1.22 -19.00 16.36
N SER A 75 0.71 -18.01 17.11
CA SER A 75 0.41 -18.13 18.53
C SER A 75 -1.06 -18.46 18.79
N ASP A 76 -1.37 -19.25 19.82
CA ASP A 76 -2.75 -19.60 20.21
C ASP A 76 -3.50 -18.44 20.94
N SER A 77 -2.90 -17.25 21.05
CA SER A 77 -3.46 -16.12 21.80
C SER A 77 -4.24 -15.14 20.92
N SER A 78 -5.58 -15.21 20.99
CA SER A 78 -6.52 -14.34 20.27
C SER A 78 -6.45 -12.83 20.60
N HIS A 79 -5.72 -12.44 21.64
CA HIS A 79 -5.58 -11.03 22.03
C HIS A 79 -4.63 -10.27 21.10
N ASP A 80 -3.59 -10.93 20.59
CA ASP A 80 -2.60 -10.30 19.70
C ASP A 80 -3.19 -10.02 18.32
N ASP A 81 -4.04 -10.92 17.80
CA ASP A 81 -4.72 -10.76 16.50
C ASP A 81 -5.56 -9.48 16.42
N THR A 82 -6.29 -9.16 17.48
CA THR A 82 -7.18 -7.98 17.52
C THR A 82 -6.37 -6.68 17.47
N GLN A 83 -5.20 -6.66 18.11
CA GLN A 83 -4.31 -5.51 18.12
C GLN A 83 -3.72 -5.26 16.72
N TRP A 84 -3.24 -6.31 16.05
CA TRP A 84 -2.68 -6.18 14.70
C TRP A 84 -3.75 -5.81 13.66
N LEU A 85 -4.95 -6.39 13.75
CA LEU A 85 -6.05 -6.03 12.87
C LEU A 85 -6.48 -4.57 13.05
N THR A 86 -6.53 -4.09 14.30
CA THR A 86 -6.80 -2.67 14.60
C THR A 86 -5.72 -1.76 14.01
N TYR A 87 -4.45 -2.14 14.14
CA TYR A 87 -3.34 -1.43 13.51
C TYR A 87 -3.52 -1.33 11.99
N TRP A 88 -3.83 -2.43 11.31
CA TRP A 88 -4.01 -2.45 9.85
C TRP A 88 -5.16 -1.56 9.37
N VAL A 89 -6.28 -1.52 10.10
CA VAL A 89 -7.42 -0.63 9.77
C VAL A 89 -7.02 0.84 9.92
N VAL A 90 -6.34 1.19 11.01
CA VAL A 90 -5.88 2.56 11.26
C VAL A 90 -4.81 2.97 10.24
N TYR A 91 -3.86 2.08 9.94
CA TYR A 91 -2.79 2.31 8.96
C TYR A 91 -3.38 2.57 7.57
N SER A 92 -4.35 1.77 7.14
CA SER A 92 -5.00 1.94 5.82
C SER A 92 -5.72 3.27 5.70
N MET A 93 -6.47 3.69 6.73
CA MET A 93 -7.13 4.99 6.76
C MET A 93 -6.12 6.14 6.79
N PHE A 94 -5.05 5.98 7.55
CA PHE A 94 -3.95 6.94 7.60
C PHE A 94 -3.31 7.10 6.21
N GLN A 95 -3.04 6.00 5.50
CA GLN A 95 -2.43 6.04 4.16
C GLN A 95 -3.30 6.81 3.16
N ILE A 96 -4.63 6.67 3.24
CA ILE A 96 -5.56 7.43 2.39
C ILE A 96 -5.43 8.93 2.69
N VAL A 97 -5.50 9.31 3.97
CA VAL A 97 -5.35 10.71 4.39
C VAL A 97 -3.98 11.25 4.01
N GLU A 98 -2.93 10.45 4.16
CA GLU A 98 -1.55 10.79 3.85
C GLU A 98 -1.39 11.21 2.40
N VAL A 99 -2.06 10.55 1.44
CA VAL A 99 -2.03 10.95 0.02
C VAL A 99 -2.56 12.38 -0.16
N PHE A 100 -3.63 12.76 0.54
CA PHE A 100 -4.17 14.12 0.48
C PHE A 100 -3.29 15.14 1.20
N VAL A 101 -2.71 14.76 2.34
CA VAL A 101 -1.85 15.64 3.13
C VAL A 101 -0.50 15.86 2.43
N ASP A 102 0.07 14.82 1.80
CA ASP A 102 1.26 14.94 0.94
C ASP A 102 0.98 15.91 -0.21
N PHE A 103 -0.18 15.79 -0.85
CA PHE A 103 -0.57 16.70 -1.93
C PHE A 103 -0.72 18.15 -1.46
N LEU A 104 -1.29 18.39 -0.27
CA LEU A 104 -1.53 19.73 0.27
C LEU A 104 -0.28 20.39 0.85
N LEU A 105 0.61 19.61 1.47
CA LEU A 105 1.74 20.10 2.28
C LEU A 105 3.11 19.85 1.64
N TYR A 106 3.17 19.33 0.40
CA TYR A 106 4.40 19.15 -0.39
C TYR A 106 5.29 20.40 -0.44
N PHE A 107 4.70 21.60 -0.39
CA PHE A 107 5.44 22.85 -0.49
C PHE A 107 6.14 23.29 0.82
N ILE A 108 5.80 22.69 1.98
CA ILE A 108 6.33 23.12 3.29
C ILE A 108 7.61 22.35 3.64
N PRO A 109 8.79 22.99 3.70
CA PRO A 109 9.99 22.37 4.25
C PRO A 109 9.77 22.11 5.74
N PHE A 110 10.12 20.90 6.23
CA PHE A 110 9.80 20.29 7.56
C PHE A 110 8.52 19.42 7.67
N TYR A 111 7.67 19.35 6.64
CA TYR A 111 6.47 18.51 6.70
C TYR A 111 6.78 17.01 6.95
N TYR A 112 7.79 16.46 6.28
CA TYR A 112 8.19 15.05 6.45
C TYR A 112 8.66 14.70 7.87
N ALA A 113 9.25 15.65 8.61
CA ALA A 113 9.68 15.43 9.98
C ALA A 113 8.48 15.30 10.93
N PHE A 114 7.48 16.19 10.76
CA PHE A 114 6.23 16.13 11.52
C PHE A 114 5.44 14.86 11.17
N LYS A 115 5.36 14.53 9.88
CA LYS A 115 4.75 13.28 9.39
C LYS A 115 5.37 12.05 10.06
N LEU A 116 6.70 11.96 10.09
CA LEU A 116 7.37 10.82 10.71
C LEU A 116 7.18 10.78 12.22
N GLY A 117 7.20 11.93 12.91
CA GLY A 117 6.84 12.01 14.33
C GLY A 117 5.41 11.54 14.60
N PHE A 118 4.47 11.89 13.72
CA PHE A 118 3.08 11.46 13.80
C PHE A 118 2.92 9.95 13.53
N LEU A 119 3.60 9.39 12.53
CA LEU A 119 3.62 7.93 12.29
C LEU A 119 4.23 7.18 13.47
N VAL A 120 5.33 7.69 14.03
CA VAL A 120 5.97 7.11 15.22
C VAL A 120 4.98 7.06 16.37
N TRP A 121 4.28 8.17 16.63
CA TRP A 121 3.25 8.23 17.66
C TRP A 121 2.09 7.25 17.41
N LEU A 122 1.78 6.95 16.15
CA LEU A 122 0.74 6.00 15.75
C LEU A 122 1.12 4.54 15.99
N PHE A 123 2.35 4.12 15.69
CA PHE A 123 2.77 2.72 15.88
C PHE A 123 3.25 2.42 17.30
N LEU A 124 3.64 3.43 18.08
CA LEU A 124 4.23 3.22 19.40
C LEU A 124 3.19 2.60 20.36
N PRO A 125 3.40 1.35 20.83
CA PRO A 125 2.41 0.64 21.64
C PRO A 125 2.21 1.28 23.02
N SER A 126 3.20 2.05 23.50
CA SER A 126 3.14 2.75 24.79
C SER A 126 2.19 3.95 24.81
N THR A 127 1.86 4.55 23.66
CA THR A 127 1.03 5.77 23.59
C THR A 127 -0.40 5.52 23.11
N GLN A 128 -0.73 4.31 22.65
CA GLN A 128 -2.07 3.93 22.15
C GLN A 128 -2.67 4.96 21.16
N GLY A 129 -1.83 5.66 20.37
CA GLY A 129 -2.27 6.73 19.48
C GLY A 129 -3.22 6.23 18.39
N ALA A 130 -2.97 5.03 17.87
CA ALA A 130 -3.87 4.35 16.94
C ALA A 130 -5.25 4.08 17.55
N THR A 131 -5.32 3.58 18.79
CA THR A 131 -6.58 3.31 19.50
C THR A 131 -7.37 4.58 19.78
N PHE A 132 -6.69 5.70 20.07
CA PHE A 132 -7.32 7.00 20.25
C PHE A 132 -7.96 7.51 18.95
N LEU A 133 -7.23 7.49 17.83
CA LEU A 133 -7.80 7.87 16.54
C LEU A 133 -8.95 6.93 16.12
N PHE A 134 -8.77 5.63 16.37
CA PHE A 134 -9.77 4.61 16.05
C PHE A 134 -11.09 4.89 16.76
N THR A 135 -11.06 5.02 18.09
CA THR A 135 -12.27 5.19 18.90
C THR A 135 -12.92 6.57 18.75
N HIS A 136 -12.12 7.63 18.58
CA HIS A 136 -12.64 8.99 18.60
C HIS A 136 -13.06 9.53 17.23
N PHE A 137 -12.40 9.10 16.15
CA PHE A 137 -12.66 9.62 14.79
C PHE A 137 -13.10 8.53 13.82
N LEU A 138 -12.39 7.40 13.78
CA LEU A 138 -12.61 6.37 12.77
C LEU A 138 -13.90 5.59 13.02
N GLN A 139 -14.16 5.16 14.25
CA GLN A 139 -15.34 4.38 14.64
C GLN A 139 -16.67 5.10 14.36
N PRO A 140 -16.86 6.39 14.73
CA PRO A 140 -18.09 7.10 14.39
C PRO A 140 -18.22 7.40 12.90
N PHE A 141 -17.11 7.57 12.18
CA PHE A 141 -17.12 7.80 10.73
C PHE A 141 -17.47 6.52 9.95
N LEU A 142 -16.87 5.38 10.29
CA LEU A 142 -17.15 4.08 9.68
C LEU A 142 -18.59 3.66 9.94
N LYS A 143 -19.07 3.70 11.19
CA LYS A 143 -20.48 3.34 11.52
C LYS A 143 -21.50 4.19 10.78
N ARG A 144 -21.17 5.45 10.46
CA ARG A 144 -22.07 6.34 9.73
C ARG A 144 -22.11 6.05 8.23
N HIS A 145 -21.06 5.47 7.67
CA HIS A 145 -20.95 5.18 6.24
C HIS A 145 -21.05 3.68 5.90
N GLU A 146 -21.10 2.80 6.90
CA GLU A 146 -21.23 1.35 6.78
C GLU A 146 -22.35 0.97 5.81
N SER A 147 -23.57 1.51 5.99
CA SER A 147 -24.70 1.21 5.10
C SER A 147 -24.52 1.69 3.66
N THR A 148 -23.72 2.73 3.44
CA THR A 148 -23.44 3.27 2.10
C THR A 148 -22.36 2.44 1.41
N ILE A 149 -21.35 1.99 2.17
CA ILE A 149 -20.30 1.09 1.69
C ILE A 149 -20.89 -0.28 1.35
N ASP A 150 -21.72 -0.85 2.22
CA ASP A 150 -22.43 -2.11 1.97
C ASP A 150 -23.36 -1.99 0.78
N GLY A 151 -24.11 -0.88 0.68
CA GLY A 151 -24.95 -0.59 -0.48
C GLY A 151 -24.15 -0.47 -1.78
N ALA A 152 -22.96 0.11 -1.76
CA ALA A 152 -22.09 0.20 -2.93
C ALA A 152 -21.53 -1.17 -3.34
N ILE A 153 -21.09 -1.98 -2.37
CA ILE A 153 -20.59 -3.35 -2.60
C ILE A 153 -21.70 -4.25 -3.16
N ASP A 154 -22.90 -4.17 -2.61
CA ASP A 154 -24.06 -4.92 -3.11
C ASP A 154 -24.48 -4.45 -4.50
N ASN A 155 -24.44 -3.14 -4.79
CA ASN A 155 -24.68 -2.64 -6.15
C ASN A 155 -23.63 -3.13 -7.15
N ILE A 156 -22.35 -3.20 -6.78
CA ILE A 156 -21.29 -3.72 -7.65
C ILE A 156 -21.49 -5.22 -7.88
N LYS A 157 -21.78 -5.99 -6.83
CA LYS A 157 -22.03 -7.43 -6.92
C LYS A 157 -23.27 -7.75 -7.78
N ASN A 158 -24.35 -6.99 -7.60
CA ASN A 158 -25.60 -7.19 -8.34
C ASN A 158 -25.55 -6.66 -9.78
N ASN A 159 -24.79 -5.58 -10.04
CA ASN A 159 -24.63 -5.06 -11.41
C ASN A 159 -23.52 -5.77 -12.20
N SER A 160 -22.64 -6.54 -11.57
CA SER A 160 -21.63 -7.37 -12.27
C SER A 160 -22.30 -8.35 -13.27
N GLY A 161 -23.47 -8.89 -12.92
CA GLY A 161 -24.27 -9.71 -13.83
C GLY A 161 -24.93 -8.94 -14.98
N LYS A 162 -25.27 -7.66 -14.77
CA LYS A 162 -25.86 -6.80 -15.80
C LYS A 162 -24.82 -6.32 -16.82
N VAL A 163 -23.63 -5.94 -16.38
CA VAL A 163 -22.54 -5.51 -17.28
C VAL A 163 -22.09 -6.67 -18.19
N VAL A 164 -22.00 -7.89 -17.65
CA VAL A 164 -21.72 -9.09 -18.44
C VAL A 164 -22.89 -9.44 -19.37
N GLY A 165 -24.13 -9.25 -18.90
CA GLY A 165 -25.34 -9.44 -19.71
C GLY A 165 -25.43 -8.49 -20.90
N ASP A 166 -25.19 -7.20 -20.68
CA ASP A 166 -25.24 -6.16 -21.71
C ASP A 166 -24.11 -6.33 -22.74
N LEU A 167 -22.90 -6.71 -22.31
CA LEU A 167 -21.78 -7.00 -23.20
C LEU A 167 -22.05 -8.25 -24.07
N SER A 168 -22.65 -9.28 -23.49
CA SER A 168 -23.03 -10.50 -24.21
C SER A 168 -24.16 -10.23 -25.22
N GLY A 169 -25.16 -9.43 -24.85
CA GLY A 169 -26.23 -8.99 -25.74
C GLY A 169 -25.71 -8.17 -26.91
N LEU A 170 -24.84 -7.19 -26.64
CA LEU A 170 -24.23 -6.37 -27.68
C LEU A 170 -23.35 -7.20 -28.63
N ALA A 171 -22.58 -8.16 -28.10
CA ALA A 171 -21.79 -9.07 -28.93
C ALA A 171 -22.65 -9.97 -29.83
N ALA A 172 -23.80 -10.44 -29.32
CA ALA A 172 -24.74 -11.25 -30.08
C ALA A 172 -25.39 -10.45 -31.24
N ASP A 173 -25.76 -9.20 -30.99
CA ASP A 173 -26.37 -8.33 -32.01
C ASP A 173 -25.36 -7.89 -33.07
N VAL A 174 -24.15 -7.48 -32.67
CA VAL A 174 -23.06 -7.15 -33.63
C VAL A 174 -22.72 -8.36 -34.51
N THR A 175 -22.69 -9.57 -33.94
CA THR A 175 -22.41 -10.78 -34.72
C THR A 175 -23.50 -11.05 -35.77
N LYS A 176 -24.78 -10.84 -35.42
CA LYS A 176 -25.89 -10.98 -36.38
C LYS A 176 -25.85 -9.93 -37.47
N ASP A 177 -25.59 -8.67 -37.12
CA ASP A 177 -25.54 -7.56 -38.07
C ASP A 177 -24.36 -7.72 -39.05
N VAL A 178 -23.18 -8.11 -38.54
CA VAL A 178 -22.02 -8.39 -39.39
C VAL A 178 -22.27 -9.60 -40.29
N THR A 179 -22.88 -10.67 -39.76
CA THR A 179 -23.18 -11.88 -40.55
C THR A 179 -24.16 -11.58 -41.68
N SER A 180 -25.25 -10.86 -41.38
CA SER A 180 -26.24 -10.49 -42.40
C SER A 180 -25.65 -9.53 -43.44
N ALA A 181 -24.87 -8.54 -43.03
CA ALA A 181 -24.18 -7.63 -43.95
C ALA A 181 -23.18 -8.36 -44.86
N VAL A 182 -22.43 -9.33 -44.33
CA VAL A 182 -21.51 -10.15 -45.13
C VAL A 182 -22.26 -11.05 -46.11
N LEU A 183 -23.33 -11.71 -45.67
CA LEU A 183 -24.16 -12.54 -46.56
C LEU A 183 -24.76 -11.73 -47.70
N GLN A 184 -25.27 -10.53 -47.41
CA GLN A 184 -25.79 -9.59 -48.41
C GLN A 184 -24.70 -9.21 -49.42
N LYS A 185 -23.51 -8.82 -48.93
CA LYS A 185 -22.38 -8.42 -49.79
C LYS A 185 -21.86 -9.57 -50.64
N VAL A 186 -21.85 -10.79 -50.12
CA VAL A 186 -21.46 -12.00 -50.87
C VAL A 186 -22.52 -12.32 -51.94
N ALA A 187 -23.81 -12.26 -51.60
CA ALA A 187 -24.89 -12.48 -52.57
C ALA A 187 -24.84 -11.45 -53.72
N ASP A 188 -24.65 -10.17 -53.39
CA ASP A 188 -24.53 -9.09 -54.38
C ASP A 188 -23.29 -9.25 -55.28
N ASN A 189 -22.19 -9.80 -54.73
CA ASN A 189 -20.96 -10.02 -55.49
C ASN A 189 -21.00 -11.28 -56.36
N GLN A 190 -21.74 -12.32 -55.94
CA GLN A 190 -22.00 -13.52 -56.75
C GLN A 190 -22.98 -13.25 -57.91
N LEU A 191 -23.80 -12.20 -57.82
CA LEU A 191 -24.62 -11.70 -58.93
C LEU A 191 -23.83 -10.88 -59.96
N LYS A 192 -22.56 -10.52 -59.67
CA LYS A 192 -21.76 -9.58 -60.47
C LYS A 192 -20.57 -10.19 -61.21
N THR A 193 -20.42 -11.51 -61.22
CA THR A 193 -19.37 -12.18 -62.01
C THR A 193 -19.71 -12.18 -63.50
N PRO A 194 -18.80 -11.68 -64.37
CA PRO A 194 -19.03 -11.60 -65.81
C PRO A 194 -18.95 -12.98 -66.45
N SER A 195 -19.93 -13.31 -67.30
CA SER A 195 -19.86 -14.45 -68.21
C SER A 195 -18.63 -14.32 -69.12
N SER A 196 -17.72 -15.28 -69.05
CA SER A 196 -16.44 -15.29 -69.78
C SER A 196 -16.62 -15.25 -71.31
N PRO A 197 -15.70 -14.63 -72.07
CA PRO A 197 -15.89 -14.27 -73.47
C PRO A 197 -15.66 -15.44 -74.42
N LYS A 198 -16.46 -15.45 -75.50
CA LYS A 198 -16.41 -16.39 -76.62
C LYS A 198 -15.05 -16.26 -77.36
N LYS A 199 -14.23 -17.31 -77.36
CA LYS A 199 -13.04 -17.42 -78.21
C LYS A 199 -13.48 -17.49 -79.68
N THR A 200 -13.09 -16.51 -80.48
CA THR A 200 -13.03 -16.58 -81.95
C THR A 200 -11.62 -16.97 -82.36
N ALA A 201 -11.51 -18.12 -83.02
CA ALA A 201 -10.48 -18.46 -84.00
C ALA A 201 -11.17 -19.30 -85.08
#